data_AF-A0A8T5H1Y9-F1
#
_entry.id   AF-A0A8T5H1Y9-F1
#
_cell.length_a   1.000
_cell.length_b   1.000
_cell.length_c   1.000
_cell.angle_alpha   90.00
_cell.angle_beta   90.00
_cell.angle_gamma   90.00
#
_symmetry.space_group_name_H-M   'P 1'
#
loop_
_entity.id
_entity.type
_entity.pdbx_description
1 polymer ?
#
loop_
_entity_poly.entity_id
_entity_poly.type
_entity_poly.pdbx_seq_one_letter_code
_entity_poly.pdbx_strand_id
1 'polypeptide(L)'
;MDDLRERIMGMYKTIDGLLRNREFSKCDEVLQNVDVSGLNEVQLVGYLRITFPARNELPYWRTLLDEVKTELKERDEYDNSIFVGLEY
;
A
#
# COMPACT_ATOMS: atom_id res chain seq x y z
N MET A 1 14.82 14.76 7.28
CA MET A 1 13.88 14.66 6.14
C MET A 1 14.30 13.61 5.12
N ASP A 2 15.54 13.10 5.13
CA ASP A 2 16.01 12.05 4.19
C ASP A 2 15.42 10.65 4.43
N ASP A 3 15.20 10.24 5.68
CA ASP A 3 14.79 8.88 6.05
C ASP A 3 13.45 8.43 5.45
N LEU A 4 12.43 9.32 5.45
CA LEU A 4 11.10 9.01 4.91
C LEU A 4 11.13 8.77 3.39
N ARG A 5 11.88 9.58 2.64
CA ARG A 5 12.00 9.44 1.18
C ARG A 5 12.73 8.16 0.82
N GLU A 6 13.79 7.84 1.55
CA GLU A 6 14.55 6.62 1.34
C GLU A 6 13.69 5.37 1.61
N ARG A 7 12.91 5.38 2.70
CA ARG A 7 11.99 4.28 3.03
C ARG A 7 10.91 4.09 1.97
N ILE A 8 10.31 5.18 1.48
CA ILE A 8 9.34 5.14 0.37
C ILE A 8 10.03 4.57 -0.88
N MET A 9 11.20 5.08 -1.28
CA MET A 9 11.90 4.58 -2.46
C MET A 9 12.26 3.10 -2.35
N GLY A 10 12.73 2.63 -1.18
CA GLY A 10 13.07 1.23 -0.95
C GLY A 10 11.85 0.31 -1.07
N MET A 11 10.73 0.71 -0.49
CA MET A 11 9.44 0.04 -0.63
C MET A 11 9.01 -0.02 -2.11
N TYR A 12 8.99 1.13 -2.80
CA TYR A 12 8.62 1.22 -4.21
C TYR A 12 9.47 0.31 -5.09
N LYS A 13 10.79 0.32 -4.89
CA LYS A 13 11.73 -0.51 -5.66
C LYS A 13 11.48 -2.00 -5.45
N THR A 14 11.18 -2.40 -4.21
CA THR A 14 10.89 -3.80 -3.88
C THR A 14 9.61 -4.27 -4.57
N ILE A 15 8.53 -3.52 -4.41
CA ILE A 15 7.23 -3.88 -5.01
C ILE A 15 7.29 -3.82 -6.54
N ASP A 16 7.84 -2.76 -7.13
CA ASP A 16 7.98 -2.64 -8.59
C ASP A 16 8.79 -3.82 -9.16
N GLY A 17 9.84 -4.25 -8.47
CA GLY A 17 10.61 -5.44 -8.85
C GLY A 17 9.77 -6.72 -8.86
N LEU A 18 9.00 -6.97 -7.79
CA LEU A 18 8.13 -8.14 -7.69
C LEU A 18 7.05 -8.12 -8.78
N LEU A 19 6.40 -6.97 -9.00
CA LEU A 19 5.36 -6.80 -10.02
C LEU A 19 5.90 -6.99 -11.44
N ARG A 20 7.06 -6.41 -11.78
CA ARG A 20 7.70 -6.57 -13.10
C ARG A 20 8.09 -8.02 -13.39
N ASN A 21 8.52 -8.75 -12.36
CA ASN A 21 8.87 -10.16 -12.46
C ASN A 21 7.65 -11.10 -12.36
N ARG A 22 6.44 -10.56 -12.22
CA ARG A 22 5.18 -11.32 -12.02
C ARG A 22 5.22 -12.23 -10.78
N GLU A 23 6.01 -11.86 -9.77
CA GLU A 23 6.08 -12.57 -8.50
C GLU A 23 4.92 -12.16 -7.58
N PHE A 24 3.68 -12.33 -8.05
CA PHE A 24 2.48 -11.84 -7.36
C PHE A 24 2.29 -12.45 -5.98
N SER A 25 2.59 -13.73 -5.80
CA SER A 25 2.51 -14.38 -4.48
C SER A 25 3.42 -13.71 -3.45
N LYS A 26 4.66 -13.40 -3.82
CA LYS A 26 5.59 -12.67 -2.94
C LYS A 26 5.16 -11.24 -2.70
N CYS A 27 4.60 -10.58 -3.73
CA CYS A 27 4.06 -9.24 -3.58
C CYS A 27 2.87 -9.23 -2.62
N ASP A 28 1.99 -10.23 -2.68
CA ASP A 28 0.84 -10.37 -1.79
C ASP A 28 1.29 -10.66 -0.35
N GLU A 29 2.31 -11.50 -0.16
CA GLU A 29 2.97 -11.70 1.15
C GLU A 29 3.51 -10.39 1.73
N VAL A 30 4.12 -9.52 0.90
CA VAL A 30 4.55 -8.20 1.36
C VAL A 30 3.37 -7.37 1.84
N LEU A 31 2.23 -7.37 1.12
CA LEU A 31 1.03 -6.65 1.53
C LEU A 31 0.43 -7.17 2.83
N GLN A 32 0.43 -8.49 3.04
CA GLN A 32 -0.05 -9.13 4.27
C GLN A 32 0.76 -8.75 5.52
N ASN A 33 2.01 -8.37 5.35
CA ASN A 33 2.92 -8.01 6.44
C ASN A 33 3.07 -6.49 6.63
N VAL A 34 2.25 -5.68 5.96
CA VAL A 34 2.26 -4.23 6.17
C VAL A 34 1.72 -3.90 7.55
N ASP A 35 2.55 -3.31 8.40
CA ASP A 35 2.13 -2.74 9.68
C ASP A 35 1.43 -1.39 9.44
N VAL A 36 0.11 -1.43 9.26
CA VAL A 36 -0.70 -0.22 9.02
C VAL A 36 -0.59 0.79 10.15
N SER A 37 -0.44 0.33 11.39
CA SER A 37 -0.35 1.16 12.59
C SER A 37 0.98 1.94 12.68
N GLY A 38 2.05 1.41 12.07
CA GLY A 38 3.39 1.98 12.10
C GLY A 38 3.73 2.92 10.93
N LEU A 39 2.84 3.07 9.95
CA LEU A 39 3.08 3.84 8.72
C LEU A 39 2.20 5.08 8.65
N ASN A 40 2.73 6.17 8.10
CA ASN A 40 1.91 7.37 7.86
C ASN A 40 1.02 7.22 6.62
N GLU A 41 0.05 8.14 6.48
CA GLU A 41 -0.89 8.20 5.34
C GLU A 41 -0.19 8.06 3.98
N VAL A 42 0.89 8.81 3.74
CA VAL A 42 1.61 8.81 2.44
C VAL A 42 2.18 7.42 2.13
N GLN A 43 2.73 6.73 3.12
CA GLN A 43 3.27 5.38 2.95
C GLN A 43 2.16 4.36 2.67
N LEU A 44 1.07 4.40 3.46
CA LEU A 44 -0.07 3.51 3.30
C LEU A 44 -0.70 3.62 1.90
N VAL A 45 -0.94 4.86 1.47
CA VAL A 45 -1.49 5.14 0.14
C VAL A 45 -0.50 4.78 -0.96
N GLY A 46 0.80 4.93 -0.70
CA GLY A 46 1.88 4.49 -1.59
C GLY A 46 1.80 3.01 -1.92
N TYR A 47 1.66 2.14 -0.89
CA TYR A 47 1.46 0.70 -1.06
C TYR A 47 0.25 0.38 -1.94
N LEU A 48 -0.90 1.01 -1.64
CA LEU A 48 -2.14 0.76 -2.38
C LEU A 48 -2.01 1.19 -3.85
N ARG A 49 -1.43 2.36 -4.12
CA ARG A 49 -1.31 2.92 -5.47
C ARG A 49 -0.35 2.14 -6.35
N ILE A 50 0.81 1.74 -5.83
CA ILE A 50 1.80 1.01 -6.63
C ILE A 50 1.30 -0.40 -6.99
N THR A 51 0.49 -1.01 -6.13
CA THR A 51 -0.03 -2.37 -6.33
C THR A 51 -1.38 -2.42 -7.05
N PHE A 52 -2.10 -1.28 -7.14
CA PHE A 52 -3.41 -1.19 -7.78
C PHE A 52 -3.49 -1.81 -9.19
N PRO A 53 -2.50 -1.62 -10.10
CA PRO A 53 -2.55 -2.24 -11.42
C PRO A 53 -2.61 -3.77 -11.41
N ALA A 54 -2.07 -4.39 -10.35
CA ALA A 54 -2.02 -5.84 -10.17
C ALA A 54 -3.04 -6.35 -9.14
N ARG A 55 -3.96 -5.51 -8.64
CA ARG A 55 -4.88 -5.86 -7.53
C ARG A 55 -5.69 -7.14 -7.73
N ASN A 56 -6.01 -7.50 -8.97
CA ASN A 56 -6.75 -8.74 -9.27
C ASN A 56 -5.91 -10.00 -9.05
N GLU A 57 -4.58 -9.88 -9.04
CA GLU A 57 -3.61 -10.95 -8.77
C GLU A 57 -3.11 -10.93 -7.32
N LEU A 58 -3.56 -9.95 -6.51
CA LEU A 58 -3.14 -9.72 -5.13
C LEU A 58 -4.36 -9.84 -4.20
N PRO A 59 -4.73 -11.06 -3.77
CA PRO A 59 -5.94 -11.30 -2.98
C PRO A 59 -6.04 -10.46 -1.71
N TYR A 60 -4.92 -10.13 -1.08
CA TYR A 60 -4.90 -9.32 0.14
C TYR A 60 -5.09 -7.83 -0.10
N TRP A 61 -5.00 -7.37 -1.35
CA TRP A 61 -5.04 -5.94 -1.68
C TRP A 61 -6.32 -5.27 -1.17
N ARG A 62 -7.48 -5.95 -1.28
CA ARG A 62 -8.75 -5.41 -0.78
C ARG A 62 -8.78 -5.33 0.75
N THR A 63 -8.27 -6.35 1.43
CA THR A 63 -8.13 -6.36 2.88
C THR A 63 -7.26 -5.20 3.35
N LEU A 64 -6.09 -5.01 2.73
CA LEU A 64 -5.21 -3.88 3.05
C LEU A 64 -5.89 -2.53 2.81
N LEU A 65 -6.68 -2.36 1.74
CA LEU A 65 -7.45 -1.14 1.52
C LEU A 65 -8.39 -0.85 2.69
N ASP A 66 -9.14 -1.86 3.15
CA ASP A 66 -10.09 -1.71 4.23
C ASP A 66 -9.39 -1.47 5.59
N GLU A 67 -8.25 -2.11 5.83
CA GLU A 67 -7.39 -1.87 7.00
C GLU A 67 -6.84 -0.45 7.02
N VAL A 68 -6.28 0.03 5.91
CA VAL A 68 -5.78 1.40 5.78
C VAL A 68 -6.89 2.42 6.00
N LYS A 69 -8.07 2.20 5.42
CA LYS A 69 -9.23 3.08 5.63
C LYS A 69 -9.67 3.11 7.09
N THR A 70 -9.62 1.99 7.79
CA THR A 70 -9.97 1.90 9.20
C THR A 70 -8.95 2.65 10.05
N GLU A 71 -7.66 2.39 9.83
CA GLU A 71 -6.57 3.04 10.55
C GLU A 71 -6.59 4.58 10.39
N LEU A 72 -6.76 5.09 9.16
CA LEU A 72 -6.82 6.53 8.96
C LEU A 72 -8.06 7.18 9.61
N LYS A 73 -9.18 6.44 9.72
CA LYS A 73 -10.36 6.94 10.45
C LYS A 73 -10.08 7.02 11.95
N GLU A 74 -9.42 6.01 12.51
CA GLU A 74 -9.05 6.00 13.93
C GLU A 74 -8.07 7.12 14.29
N ARG A 75 -7.26 7.56 13.32
CA ARG A 75 -6.32 8.69 13.47
C ARG A 75 -6.90 10.07 13.20
N ASP A 76 -8.16 10.17 12.77
CA ASP A 76 -8.76 11.43 12.25
C ASP A 76 -7.99 12.00 11.04
N GLU A 77 -7.31 11.13 10.29
CA GLU A 77 -6.55 11.44 9.05
C GLU A 77 -7.33 11.00 7.79
N TYR A 78 -8.54 10.47 7.95
CA TYR A 78 -9.30 9.94 6.84
C TYR A 78 -9.89 11.05 5.95
N ASP A 79 -9.43 11.12 4.71
CA ASP A 79 -10.06 11.88 3.63
C ASP A 79 -10.37 10.96 2.44
N ASN A 80 -11.64 10.94 2.03
CA ASN A 80 -12.10 10.21 0.85
C ASN A 80 -11.33 10.60 -0.42
N SER A 81 -10.86 11.86 -0.52
CA SER A 81 -10.12 12.37 -1.67
C SER A 81 -8.83 11.58 -1.94
N ILE A 82 -8.21 11.03 -0.90
CA ILE A 82 -6.96 10.27 -0.95
C ILE A 82 -7.13 8.95 -1.71
N PHE A 83 -8.32 8.34 -1.61
CA PHE A 83 -8.65 7.03 -2.18
C PHE A 83 -9.31 7.11 -3.56
N VAL A 84 -9.51 8.31 -4.10
CA VAL A 84 -10.08 8.49 -5.44
C VAL A 84 -9.25 7.71 -6.46
N GLY A 85 -9.93 6.87 -7.25
CA GLY A 85 -9.31 6.00 -8.25
C GLY A 85 -8.88 4.62 -7.73
N LEU A 86 -8.93 4.37 -6.42
CA LEU A 86 -8.63 3.05 -5.81
C LEU A 86 -9.89 2.22 -5.51
N GLU A 87 -11.08 2.79 -5.67
CA GLU A 87 -12.34 2.15 -5.32
C GLU A 87 -13.04 1.41 -6.48
N TYR A 88 -12.38 1.35 -7.66
CA TYR A 88 -12.93 0.81 -8.91
C TYR A 88 -12.40 -0.58 -9.31
#